data_AF-A0A971V0I4-F1
#
_entry.id   AF-A0A971V0I4-F1
#
_cell.length_a   1.000
_cell.length_b   1.000
_cell.length_c   1.000
_cell.angle_alpha   90.00
_cell.angle_beta   90.00
_cell.angle_gamma   90.00
#
_symmetry.space_group_name_H-M   'P 1'
#
loop_
_entity.id
_entity.type
_entity.pdbx_description
1 polymer ?
#
loop_
_entity_poly.entity_id
_entity_poly.type
_entity_poly.pdbx_seq_one_letter_code
_entity_poly.pdbx_strand_id
1 'polypeptide(L)'
;MDKIEDTTAVIIANGWFPQHLLPLSYIKEAKYIVCSDGAANDFIAQGGMPDAIVGDCDSISKENRIRFADILHINPDQETNDLTKSVLFCIEKGKKEIIIVGGTGKREDHTLGNISLLADYEEMAK
;
A
#
# COMPACT_ATOMS: atom_id res chain seq x y z
N MET A 1 11.89 21.36 -19.56
CA MET A 1 10.43 21.24 -19.37
C MET A 1 10.29 20.18 -18.30
N ASP A 2 10.46 20.61 -17.06
CA ASP A 2 10.56 19.70 -15.92
C ASP A 2 9.22 18.97 -15.80
N LYS A 3 9.25 17.64 -15.92
CA LYS A 3 8.11 16.82 -15.53
C LYS A 3 7.86 17.17 -14.07
N ILE A 4 6.69 17.74 -13.76
CA ILE A 4 6.22 17.80 -12.38
C ILE A 4 6.07 16.34 -11.98
N GLU A 5 7.07 15.83 -11.29
CA GLU A 5 7.13 14.44 -10.86
C GLU A 5 6.00 14.25 -9.85
N ASP A 6 5.09 13.32 -10.13
CA ASP A 6 3.93 13.13 -9.28
C ASP A 6 4.38 12.53 -7.95
N THR A 7 4.34 13.34 -6.90
CA THR A 7 4.85 12.98 -5.58
C THR A 7 3.83 12.24 -4.72
N THR A 8 2.61 12.02 -5.24
CA THR A 8 1.52 11.40 -4.50
C THR A 8 1.48 9.89 -4.77
N ALA A 9 1.18 9.11 -3.74
CA ALA A 9 0.93 7.69 -3.82
C ALA A 9 -0.20 7.29 -2.88
N VAL A 10 -1.02 6.32 -3.30
CA VAL A 10 -2.05 5.71 -2.47
C VAL A 10 -1.62 4.31 -2.07
N ILE A 11 -1.52 4.05 -0.77
CA ILE A 11 -1.26 2.73 -0.21
C ILE A 11 -2.60 2.10 0.17
N ILE A 12 -2.89 0.93 -0.37
CA ILE A 12 -3.99 0.07 0.06
C ILE A 12 -3.42 -0.94 1.07
N ALA A 13 -3.71 -0.71 2.34
CA ALA A 13 -3.28 -1.57 3.44
C ALA A 13 -4.17 -2.83 3.56
N ASN A 14 -3.68 -3.85 4.26
CA ASN A 14 -4.34 -5.15 4.39
C ASN A 14 -5.39 -5.19 5.52
N GLY A 15 -6.24 -4.18 5.62
CA GLY A 15 -7.49 -4.20 6.38
C GLY A 15 -8.68 -4.52 5.48
N TRP A 16 -9.88 -4.05 5.83
CA TRP A 16 -11.03 -4.15 4.94
C TRP A 16 -10.90 -3.19 3.77
N PHE A 17 -11.23 -3.70 2.58
CA PHE A 17 -11.26 -2.86 1.39
C PHE A 17 -12.29 -1.73 1.57
N PRO A 18 -11.93 -0.47 1.24
CA PRO A 18 -12.83 0.66 1.51
C PRO A 18 -14.16 0.57 0.75
N GLN A 19 -15.26 0.90 1.43
CA GLN A 19 -16.59 1.00 0.81
C GLN A 19 -17.12 2.44 0.77
N HIS A 20 -16.58 3.32 1.61
CA HIS A 20 -16.99 4.72 1.67
C HIS A 20 -16.46 5.50 0.45
N LEU A 21 -17.23 6.50 0.00
CA LEU A 21 -16.93 7.24 -1.23
C LEU A 21 -15.58 7.99 -1.18
N LEU A 22 -15.20 8.55 -0.04
CA LEU A 22 -13.94 9.30 0.12
C LEU A 22 -12.67 8.45 -0.12
N PRO A 23 -12.43 7.33 0.57
CA PRO A 23 -11.26 6.50 0.28
C PRO A 23 -11.30 5.90 -1.14
N LEU A 24 -12.49 5.60 -1.67
CA LEU A 24 -12.65 5.16 -3.05
C LEU A 24 -12.30 6.24 -4.07
N SER A 25 -12.59 7.53 -3.80
CA SER A 25 -12.20 8.62 -4.70
C SER A 25 -10.69 8.77 -4.77
N TYR A 26 -9.98 8.63 -3.63
CA TYR A 26 -8.52 8.62 -3.63
C TYR A 26 -7.94 7.46 -4.45
N ILE A 27 -8.48 6.25 -4.31
CA ILE A 27 -8.05 5.10 -5.13
C ILE A 27 -8.29 5.39 -6.63
N LYS A 28 -9.43 5.97 -6.99
CA LYS A 28 -9.79 6.25 -8.38
C LYS A 28 -8.93 7.34 -9.02
N GLU A 29 -8.56 8.35 -8.26
CA GLU A 29 -7.76 9.49 -8.74
C GLU A 29 -6.25 9.25 -8.63
N ALA A 30 -5.84 8.17 -7.94
CA ALA A 30 -4.45 7.80 -7.77
C ALA A 30 -3.77 7.54 -9.12
N LYS A 31 -2.60 8.13 -9.29
CA LYS A 31 -1.68 7.83 -10.41
C LYS A 31 -0.61 6.81 -10.04
N TYR A 32 -0.52 6.46 -8.76
CA TYR A 32 0.41 5.45 -8.27
C TYR A 32 -0.22 4.74 -7.07
N ILE A 33 -0.53 3.46 -7.23
CA ILE A 33 -1.17 2.61 -6.23
C ILE A 33 -0.19 1.53 -5.77
N VAL A 34 0.05 1.50 -4.46
CA VAL A 34 0.83 0.47 -3.79
C VAL A 34 -0.10 -0.40 -2.96
N CYS A 35 -0.10 -1.70 -3.19
CA CYS A 35 -0.83 -2.65 -2.35
C CYS A 35 0.12 -3.29 -1.32
N SER A 36 -0.27 -3.26 -0.04
CA SER A 36 0.45 -3.96 1.01
C SER A 36 0.05 -5.44 1.03
N ASP A 37 0.97 -6.31 0.63
CA ASP A 37 0.86 -7.77 0.65
C ASP A 37 -0.53 -8.27 0.20
N GLY A 38 -1.32 -8.90 1.08
CA GLY A 38 -2.61 -9.51 0.78
C GLY A 38 -3.68 -8.53 0.30
N ALA A 39 -3.51 -7.22 0.53
CA ALA A 39 -4.40 -6.19 0.02
C ALA A 39 -4.50 -6.18 -1.51
N ALA A 40 -3.44 -6.66 -2.20
CA ALA A 40 -3.43 -6.77 -3.65
C ALA A 40 -4.56 -7.67 -4.16
N ASN A 41 -4.88 -8.77 -3.46
CA ASN A 41 -5.91 -9.70 -3.90
C ASN A 41 -7.29 -9.02 -3.95
N ASP A 42 -7.66 -8.30 -2.89
CA ASP A 42 -8.94 -7.60 -2.79
C ASP A 42 -9.04 -6.52 -3.87
N PHE A 43 -7.98 -5.74 -4.08
CA PHE A 43 -7.96 -4.69 -5.11
C PHE A 43 -8.04 -5.24 -6.53
N ILE A 44 -7.29 -6.30 -6.85
CA ILE A 44 -7.30 -6.96 -8.16
C ILE A 44 -8.68 -7.59 -8.44
N ALA A 45 -9.33 -8.18 -7.43
CA ALA A 45 -10.67 -8.76 -7.58
C ALA A 45 -11.74 -7.72 -7.92
N GLN A 46 -11.54 -6.46 -7.52
CA GLN A 46 -12.40 -5.32 -7.90
C GLN A 46 -12.06 -4.74 -9.29
N GLY A 47 -11.15 -5.37 -10.04
CA GLY A 47 -10.69 -4.90 -11.34
C GLY A 47 -9.58 -3.85 -11.29
N GLY A 48 -9.00 -3.61 -10.10
CA GLY A 48 -7.87 -2.71 -9.91
C GLY A 48 -6.57 -3.25 -10.52
N MET A 49 -5.65 -2.32 -10.82
CA MET A 49 -4.30 -2.62 -11.31
C MET A 49 -3.29 -1.93 -10.39
N PRO A 50 -2.58 -2.66 -9.51
CA PRO A 50 -1.55 -2.07 -8.69
C PRO A 50 -0.33 -1.67 -9.53
N ASP A 51 0.35 -0.61 -9.13
CA ASP A 51 1.65 -0.22 -9.71
C ASP A 51 2.82 -0.87 -8.98
N ALA A 52 2.61 -1.20 -7.69
CA ALA A 52 3.54 -1.95 -6.87
C ALA A 52 2.79 -2.79 -5.84
N ILE A 53 3.34 -3.96 -5.51
CA ILE A 53 2.87 -4.81 -4.42
C ILE A 53 4.05 -5.02 -3.49
N VAL A 54 3.91 -4.62 -2.23
CA VAL A 54 5.02 -4.56 -1.26
C VAL A 54 4.67 -5.39 -0.02
N GLY A 55 5.61 -6.20 0.44
CA GLY A 55 5.46 -7.04 1.63
C GLY A 55 6.30 -8.30 1.50
N ASP A 56 6.10 -9.29 2.38
CA ASP A 56 6.69 -10.61 2.19
C ASP A 56 5.98 -11.44 1.09
N CYS A 57 4.79 -11.01 0.67
CA CYS A 57 4.00 -11.57 -0.43
C CYS A 57 3.66 -13.05 -0.20
N ASP A 58 3.42 -13.45 1.05
CA ASP A 58 2.99 -14.80 1.40
C ASP A 58 1.47 -15.00 1.23
N SER A 59 0.72 -13.90 1.35
CA SER A 59 -0.74 -13.88 1.34
C SER A 59 -1.33 -13.60 -0.05
N ILE A 60 -0.48 -13.27 -1.03
CA ILE A 60 -0.91 -13.10 -2.43
C ILE A 60 -1.27 -14.44 -3.08
N SER A 61 -2.35 -14.47 -3.86
CA SER A 61 -2.74 -15.68 -4.58
C SER A 61 -1.65 -16.09 -5.59
N LYS A 62 -1.49 -17.41 -5.84
CA LYS A 62 -0.50 -17.92 -6.80
C LYS A 62 -0.69 -17.33 -8.21
N GLU A 63 -1.93 -17.12 -8.62
CA GLU A 63 -2.28 -16.50 -9.90
C GLU A 63 -1.79 -15.05 -9.96
N ASN A 64 -2.13 -14.25 -8.95
CA ASN A 64 -1.73 -12.85 -8.88
C ASN A 64 -0.20 -12.72 -8.76
N ARG A 65 0.46 -13.62 -8.04
CA ARG A 65 1.92 -13.65 -7.92
C ARG A 65 2.62 -13.82 -9.27
N ILE A 66 2.07 -14.68 -10.13
CA ILE A 66 2.61 -14.90 -11.49
C ILE A 66 2.27 -13.69 -12.38
N ARG A 67 1.02 -13.23 -12.34
CA ARG A 67 0.52 -12.14 -13.18
C ARG A 67 1.22 -10.80 -12.92
N PHE A 68 1.60 -10.53 -11.67
CA PHE A 68 2.18 -9.25 -11.24
C PHE A 68 3.64 -9.38 -10.82
N ALA A 69 4.35 -10.44 -11.26
CA ALA A 69 5.71 -10.74 -10.84
C ALA A 69 6.69 -9.56 -11.00
N ASP A 70 6.53 -8.75 -12.05
CA ASP A 70 7.42 -7.62 -12.37
C ASP A 70 7.26 -6.42 -11.42
N ILE A 71 6.17 -6.36 -10.66
CA ILE A 71 5.87 -5.27 -9.71
C ILE A 71 5.83 -5.75 -8.25
N LEU A 72 6.22 -7.01 -8.00
CA LEU A 72 6.38 -7.55 -6.66
C LEU A 72 7.68 -7.05 -6.04
N HIS A 73 7.56 -6.31 -4.95
CA HIS A 73 8.67 -5.85 -4.12
C HIS A 73 8.69 -6.64 -2.83
N ILE A 74 9.33 -7.81 -2.90
CA ILE A 74 9.42 -8.74 -1.78
C ILE A 74 10.43 -8.20 -0.76
N ASN A 75 9.97 -7.94 0.45
CA ASN A 75 10.83 -7.61 1.58
C ASN A 75 10.70 -8.72 2.66
N PRO A 76 11.74 -9.54 2.86
CA PRO A 76 11.70 -10.70 3.75
C PRO A 76 11.79 -10.34 5.23
N ASP A 77 12.01 -9.07 5.59
CA ASP A 77 12.08 -8.64 6.98
C ASP A 77 10.78 -8.96 7.71
N GLN A 78 10.87 -9.69 8.83
CA GLN A 78 9.72 -10.10 9.63
C GLN A 78 9.52 -9.20 10.86
N GLU A 79 10.46 -8.30 11.13
CA GLU A 79 10.39 -7.37 12.27
C GLU A 79 9.58 -6.11 11.92
N THR A 80 9.41 -5.83 10.62
CA THR A 80 8.61 -4.70 10.13
C THR A 80 7.28 -5.17 9.54
N ASN A 81 6.20 -4.44 9.84
CA ASN A 81 4.90 -4.72 9.25
C ASN A 81 4.83 -4.29 7.77
N ASP A 82 3.89 -4.86 7.01
CA ASP A 82 3.81 -4.60 5.56
C ASP A 82 3.38 -3.18 5.20
N LEU A 83 2.65 -2.50 6.09
CA LEU A 83 2.31 -1.10 5.91
C LEU A 83 3.58 -0.23 5.94
N THR A 84 4.44 -0.41 6.94
CA THR A 84 5.73 0.29 7.07
C THR A 84 6.62 0.00 5.87
N LYS A 85 6.70 -1.26 5.43
CA LYS A 85 7.44 -1.61 4.19
C LYS A 85 6.91 -0.85 2.98
N SER A 86 5.59 -0.73 2.86
CA SER A 86 4.94 0.01 1.75
C SER A 86 5.21 1.51 1.83
N VAL A 87 5.22 2.09 3.03
CA VAL A 87 5.55 3.51 3.25
C VAL A 87 7.02 3.77 2.90
N LEU A 88 7.95 2.96 3.42
CA LEU A 88 9.38 3.08 3.10
C LEU A 88 9.64 2.95 1.60
N PHE A 89 8.99 2.00 0.93
CA PHE A 89 9.05 1.87 -0.52
C PHE A 89 8.60 3.15 -1.24
N CYS A 90 7.51 3.77 -0.78
CA CYS A 90 7.05 5.04 -1.35
C CYS A 90 8.09 6.16 -1.15
N ILE A 91 8.67 6.26 0.05
CA ILE A 91 9.71 7.26 0.38
C ILE A 91 10.95 7.05 -0.50
N GLU A 92 11.42 5.82 -0.66
CA GLU A 92 12.56 5.47 -1.53
C GLU A 92 12.29 5.83 -3.01
N LYS A 93 11.03 5.78 -3.44
CA LYS A 93 10.57 6.22 -4.77
C LYS A 93 10.38 7.74 -4.88
N GLY A 94 10.72 8.50 -3.85
CA GLY A 94 10.60 9.96 -3.82
C GLY A 94 9.17 10.49 -3.64
N LYS A 95 8.24 9.63 -3.18
CA LYS A 95 6.87 10.04 -2.87
C LYS A 95 6.87 10.81 -1.56
N LYS A 96 6.14 11.94 -1.55
CA LYS A 96 6.08 12.87 -0.40
C LYS A 96 4.69 12.95 0.20
N GLU A 97 3.67 12.68 -0.62
CA GLU A 97 2.28 12.63 -0.16
C GLU A 97 1.81 11.19 -0.24
N ILE A 98 1.66 10.55 0.92
CA ILE A 98 1.27 9.15 1.03
C ILE A 98 -0.11 9.09 1.67
N ILE A 99 -1.09 8.59 0.91
CA ILE A 99 -2.47 8.42 1.38
C ILE A 99 -2.66 6.94 1.69
N ILE A 100 -2.96 6.61 2.95
CA ILE A 100 -3.20 5.23 3.38
C ILE A 100 -4.71 4.98 3.46
N VAL A 101 -5.18 3.95 2.76
CA VAL A 101 -6.57 3.49 2.80
C VAL A 101 -6.63 2.01 3.20
N GLY A 102 -7.76 1.58 3.76
CA GLY A 102 -7.93 0.17 4.17
C GLY A 102 -7.05 -0.24 5.35
N GLY A 103 -6.62 0.69 6.20
CA GLY A 103 -5.74 0.39 7.34
C GLY A 103 -6.39 -0.30 8.54
N THR A 104 -7.71 -0.54 8.52
CA THR A 104 -8.48 -1.02 9.68
C THR A 104 -9.52 -2.08 9.29
N GLY A 105 -10.13 -2.74 10.29
CA GLY A 105 -11.33 -3.57 10.11
C GLY A 105 -11.11 -5.09 9.97
N LYS A 106 -9.86 -5.56 9.81
CA LYS A 106 -9.53 -6.99 9.92
C LYS A 106 -9.14 -7.32 11.37
N ARG A 107 -7.84 -7.50 11.65
CA ARG A 107 -7.35 -7.74 13.02
C ARG A 107 -7.15 -6.42 13.78
N GLU A 108 -7.58 -6.36 15.03
CA GLU A 108 -7.53 -5.15 15.85
C GLU A 108 -6.11 -4.78 16.30
N ASP A 109 -5.25 -5.78 16.55
CA ASP A 109 -3.83 -5.54 16.87
C ASP A 109 -3.11 -4.89 15.68
N HIS A 110 -3.39 -5.33 14.46
CA HIS A 110 -2.90 -4.68 13.24
C HIS A 110 -3.46 -3.26 13.09
N THR A 111 -4.75 -3.06 13.39
CA THR A 111 -5.37 -1.73 13.34
C THR A 111 -4.68 -0.75 14.29
N LEU A 112 -4.42 -1.16 15.53
CA LEU A 112 -3.71 -0.33 16.51
C LEU A 112 -2.28 -0.04 16.05
N GLY A 113 -1.56 -1.05 15.54
CA GLY A 113 -0.21 -0.87 15.00
C GLY A 113 -0.17 0.10 13.83
N ASN A 114 -1.10 -0.03 12.88
CA ASN A 114 -1.18 0.86 11.72
C ASN A 114 -1.42 2.32 12.14
N ILE A 115 -2.29 2.55 13.13
CA ILE A 115 -2.58 3.89 13.65
C ILE A 115 -1.39 4.45 14.44
N SER A 116 -0.75 3.64 15.29
CA SER A 116 0.38 4.13 16.11
C SER A 116 1.58 4.55 15.27
N LEU A 117 1.83 3.84 14.15
CA LEU A 117 2.97 4.11 13.27
C LEU A 117 2.82 5.36 12.41
N LEU A 118 1.63 5.99 12.36
CA LEU A 118 1.43 7.24 11.62
C LEU A 118 2.35 8.36 12.12
N ALA A 119 2.62 8.41 13.44
CA ALA A 119 3.54 9.38 14.02
C ALA A 119 4.98 9.19 13.51
N ASP A 120 5.43 7.94 13.42
CA ASP A 120 6.76 7.60 12.92
C ASP A 120 6.88 7.93 11.43
N TYR A 121 5.83 7.66 10.65
CA TYR A 121 5.82 7.96 9.20
C TYR A 121 5.92 9.46 8.92
N GLU A 122 5.35 10.32 9.77
CA GLU A 122 5.47 11.77 9.64
C GLU A 122 6.94 12.23 9.77
N GLU A 123 7.72 11.58 10.62
CA GLU A 123 9.15 11.88 10.76
C GLU A 123 9.96 11.35 9.57
N MET A 124 9.60 10.19 9.03
CA MET A 124 10.30 9.55 7.91
C MET A 124 10.05 10.21 6.55
N ALA A 125 8.87 10.80 6.34
CA ALA A 125 8.47 11.38 5.04
C ALA A 125 8.93 12.84 4.82
N LYS A 126 9.71 13.41 5.76
CA LYS A 126 10.31 14.76 5.67
C LYS A 126 11.54 14.78 4.75
#